data_AF-A0A1A8PEJ3-F1
#
_entry.id   AF-A0A1A8PEJ3-F1
#
_cell.length_a   1.000
_cell.length_b   1.000
_cell.length_c   1.000
_cell.angle_alpha   90.00
_cell.angle_beta   90.00
_cell.angle_gamma   90.00
#
_symmetry.space_group_name_H-M   'P 1'
#
loop_
_entity.id
_entity.type
_entity.pdbx_description
1 polymer ?
#
loop_
_entity_poly.entity_id
_entity_poly.type
_entity_poly.pdbx_seq_one_letter_code
_entity_poly.pdbx_strand_id
1 'polypeptide(L)'
;IFCPKSIQSTLSDLSNEELFKFKTWYYTWQPGSVRTQVLQGDLLDFVDKSIELLGADKALMNTIKTLESMDKKEEAEKLKNQCKKALFRFYLKNILFRKHQIIHEGVVQAGKQSFLNNVYVEPQLSTHGCGGVDPSHEFLPQPPTPLQV
;
A
#
# COMPACT_ATOMS: atom_id res chain seq x y z
N ILE A 1 0.28 8.59 -18.62
CA ILE A 1 -0.62 7.43 -18.75
C ILE A 1 -1.05 7.03 -17.35
N PHE A 2 -2.36 6.98 -17.10
CA PHE A 2 -2.94 6.63 -15.80
C PHE A 2 -3.08 5.10 -15.75
N CYS A 3 -2.35 4.43 -14.85
CA CYS A 3 -2.27 2.96 -14.80
C CYS A 3 -3.63 2.23 -14.76
N PRO A 4 -4.68 2.74 -14.09
CA PRO A 4 -6.03 2.18 -14.18
C PRO A 4 -6.57 2.07 -15.61
N LYS A 5 -6.39 3.11 -16.44
CA LYS A 5 -6.82 3.10 -17.84
C LYS A 5 -6.03 2.11 -18.68
N SER A 6 -4.75 1.92 -18.38
CA SER A 6 -3.93 0.89 -19.02
C SER A 6 -4.40 -0.52 -18.69
N ILE A 7 -4.75 -0.80 -17.43
CA ILE A 7 -5.33 -2.10 -17.02
C ILE A 7 -6.61 -2.35 -17.81
N GLN A 8 -7.54 -1.39 -17.79
CA GLN A 8 -8.80 -1.54 -18.51
C GLN A 8 -8.57 -1.77 -20.01
N SER A 9 -7.72 -0.96 -20.65
CA SER A 9 -7.40 -1.12 -22.08
C SER A 9 -6.80 -2.48 -22.40
N THR A 10 -5.86 -2.99 -21.58
CA THR A 10 -5.25 -4.30 -21.81
C THR A 10 -6.26 -5.43 -21.65
N LEU A 11 -7.19 -5.32 -20.70
CA LEU A 11 -8.22 -6.33 -20.48
C LEU A 11 -9.35 -6.26 -21.52
N SER A 12 -9.60 -5.09 -22.12
CA SER A 12 -10.52 -4.93 -23.25
C SER A 12 -10.04 -5.63 -24.52
N ASP A 13 -8.73 -5.86 -24.66
CA ASP A 13 -8.14 -6.58 -25.80
C ASP A 13 -8.41 -8.11 -25.71
N LEU A 14 -8.90 -8.62 -24.56
CA LEU A 14 -9.22 -10.04 -24.35
C LEU A 14 -10.61 -10.39 -24.87
N SER A 15 -10.77 -11.62 -25.37
CA SER A 15 -12.10 -12.17 -25.69
C SER A 15 -12.94 -12.39 -24.42
N ASN A 16 -14.26 -12.50 -24.56
CA ASN A 16 -15.16 -12.73 -23.41
C ASN A 16 -14.81 -13.99 -22.61
N GLU A 17 -14.41 -15.08 -23.28
CA GLU A 17 -13.99 -16.32 -22.62
C GLU A 17 -12.68 -16.16 -21.85
N GLU A 18 -11.71 -15.47 -22.44
CA GLU A 18 -10.44 -15.16 -21.80
C GLU A 18 -10.64 -14.22 -20.60
N LEU A 19 -11.49 -13.20 -20.74
CA LEU A 19 -11.80 -12.30 -19.66
C LEU A 19 -12.49 -13.03 -18.50
N PHE A 20 -13.38 -13.97 -18.77
CA PHE A 20 -13.99 -14.80 -17.73
C PHE A 20 -12.96 -15.67 -16.99
N LYS A 21 -12.06 -16.31 -17.73
CA LYS A 21 -10.92 -17.06 -17.15
C LYS A 21 -10.02 -16.14 -16.33
N PHE A 22 -9.74 -14.94 -16.84
CA PHE A 22 -8.93 -13.93 -16.16
C PHE A 22 -9.55 -13.54 -14.83
N LYS A 23 -10.83 -13.13 -14.81
CA LYS A 23 -11.54 -12.80 -13.57
C LYS A 23 -11.48 -13.98 -12.60
N THR A 24 -11.66 -15.21 -13.06
CA THR A 24 -11.59 -16.42 -12.23
C THR A 24 -10.20 -16.62 -11.61
N TRP A 25 -9.13 -16.54 -12.41
CA TRP A 25 -7.74 -16.67 -11.97
C TRP A 25 -7.28 -15.52 -11.09
N TYR A 26 -7.79 -14.31 -11.30
CA TYR A 26 -7.44 -13.15 -10.50
C TYR A 26 -7.83 -13.33 -9.03
N TYR A 27 -8.95 -14.03 -8.76
CA TYR A 27 -9.48 -14.25 -7.41
C TYR A 27 -9.07 -15.56 -6.75
N THR A 28 -8.51 -16.54 -7.47
CA THR A 28 -7.96 -17.73 -6.82
C THR A 28 -6.83 -17.38 -5.85
N TRP A 29 -6.19 -16.23 -6.05
CA TRP A 29 -5.12 -15.71 -5.18
C TRP A 29 -5.61 -14.76 -4.07
N GLN A 30 -6.93 -14.58 -3.91
CA GLN A 30 -7.52 -13.65 -2.92
C GLN A 30 -8.32 -14.40 -1.84
N PRO A 31 -8.39 -13.86 -0.61
CA PRO A 31 -9.22 -14.45 0.45
C PRO A 31 -10.70 -14.49 0.02
N GLY A 32 -11.40 -15.54 0.45
CA GLY A 32 -12.74 -15.89 -0.07
C GLY A 32 -13.81 -14.79 0.03
N SER A 33 -13.66 -13.83 0.94
CA SER A 33 -14.57 -12.68 1.09
C SER A 33 -14.54 -11.72 -0.10
N VAL A 34 -13.44 -11.65 -0.86
CA VAL A 34 -13.26 -10.77 -2.03
C VAL A 34 -13.86 -11.37 -3.32
N ARG A 35 -14.08 -12.69 -3.35
CA ARG A 35 -14.42 -13.45 -4.57
C ARG A 35 -15.82 -13.15 -5.10
N THR A 36 -16.80 -12.92 -4.21
CA THR A 36 -18.22 -12.83 -4.57
C THR A 36 -18.62 -11.48 -5.15
N GLN A 37 -17.95 -10.39 -4.74
CA GLN A 37 -18.36 -9.02 -5.09
C GLN A 37 -17.94 -8.57 -6.48
N VAL A 38 -16.97 -9.23 -7.12
CA VAL A 38 -16.32 -8.73 -8.34
C VAL A 38 -16.52 -9.62 -9.58
N LEU A 39 -17.11 -10.80 -9.41
CA LEU A 39 -17.59 -11.62 -10.53
C LEU A 39 -18.88 -11.05 -11.15
N GLN A 40 -19.58 -10.17 -10.44
CA GLN A 40 -20.72 -9.39 -10.93
C GLN A 40 -20.29 -7.97 -11.29
N GLY A 41 -20.58 -7.56 -12.53
CA GLY A 41 -20.22 -6.25 -13.08
C GLY A 41 -19.49 -6.36 -14.41
N ASP A 42 -19.44 -5.26 -15.14
CA ASP A 42 -18.73 -5.18 -16.41
C ASP A 42 -17.19 -5.15 -16.19
N LEU A 43 -16.42 -4.80 -17.22
CA LEU A 43 -14.96 -4.70 -17.09
C LEU A 43 -14.55 -3.49 -16.23
N LEU A 44 -15.27 -2.37 -16.34
CA LEU A 44 -14.95 -1.15 -15.60
C LEU A 44 -15.20 -1.37 -14.10
N ASP A 45 -16.35 -1.95 -13.74
CA ASP A 45 -16.68 -2.32 -12.36
C ASP A 45 -15.61 -3.23 -11.74
N PHE A 46 -15.10 -4.19 -12.52
CA PHE A 46 -14.06 -5.09 -12.07
C PHE A 46 -12.75 -4.34 -11.77
N VAL A 47 -12.33 -3.46 -12.68
CA VAL A 47 -11.09 -2.69 -12.52
C VAL A 47 -11.21 -1.73 -11.34
N ASP A 48 -12.32 -1.00 -11.23
CA ASP A 48 -12.53 -0.03 -10.14
C ASP A 48 -12.57 -0.71 -8.77
N LYS A 49 -13.35 -1.80 -8.62
CA LYS A 49 -13.36 -2.60 -7.38
C LYS A 49 -11.99 -3.19 -7.05
N SER A 50 -11.24 -3.65 -8.05
CA SER A 50 -9.89 -4.18 -7.81
C SER A 50 -8.94 -3.12 -7.25
N ILE A 51 -9.07 -1.87 -7.72
CA ILE A 51 -8.27 -0.73 -7.27
C ILE A 51 -8.72 -0.25 -5.90
N GLU A 52 -10.03 -0.20 -5.64
CA GLU A 52 -10.59 0.17 -4.33
C GLU A 52 -10.13 -0.79 -3.24
N LEU A 53 -10.21 -2.10 -3.49
CA LEU A 53 -9.90 -3.13 -2.49
C LEU A 53 -8.39 -3.35 -2.27
N LEU A 54 -7.58 -3.23 -3.32
CA LEU A 54 -6.15 -3.59 -3.26
C LEU A 54 -5.22 -2.39 -3.35
N GLY A 55 -5.72 -1.25 -3.81
CA GLY A 55 -4.92 -0.12 -4.27
C GLY A 55 -4.40 -0.33 -5.69
N ALA A 56 -4.23 0.78 -6.44
CA ALA A 56 -3.85 0.76 -7.85
C ALA A 56 -2.54 0.00 -8.15
N ASP A 57 -1.54 0.16 -7.28
CA ASP A 57 -0.22 -0.45 -7.45
C ASP A 57 -0.29 -1.99 -7.33
N LYS A 58 -1.05 -2.50 -6.36
CA LYS A 58 -1.21 -3.95 -6.12
C LYS A 58 -2.16 -4.58 -7.15
N ALA A 59 -3.23 -3.87 -7.51
CA ALA A 59 -4.15 -4.29 -8.56
C ALA A 59 -3.43 -4.48 -9.91
N LEU A 60 -2.54 -3.55 -10.27
CA LEU A 60 -1.69 -3.64 -11.45
C LEU A 60 -0.75 -4.86 -11.40
N MET A 61 -0.05 -5.06 -10.29
CA MET A 61 0.86 -6.20 -10.12
C MET A 61 0.11 -7.54 -10.25
N ASN A 62 -1.06 -7.66 -9.62
CA ASN A 62 -1.88 -8.86 -9.72
C ASN A 62 -2.37 -9.09 -11.15
N THR A 63 -2.79 -8.02 -11.85
CA THR A 63 -3.23 -8.11 -13.25
C THR A 63 -2.15 -8.70 -14.13
N ILE A 64 -0.92 -8.18 -14.02
CA ILE A 64 0.22 -8.66 -14.80
C ILE A 64 0.50 -10.14 -14.51
N LYS A 65 0.54 -10.53 -13.23
CA LYS A 65 0.76 -11.94 -12.83
C LYS A 65 -0.33 -12.88 -13.34
N THR A 66 -1.58 -12.43 -13.34
CA THR A 66 -2.70 -13.21 -13.87
C THR A 66 -2.58 -13.38 -15.38
N LEU A 67 -2.21 -12.32 -16.12
CA LEU A 67 -1.95 -12.41 -17.56
C LEU A 67 -0.80 -13.41 -17.85
N GLU A 68 0.31 -13.34 -17.10
CA GLU A 68 1.42 -14.29 -17.23
C GLU A 68 0.99 -15.73 -16.95
N SER A 69 0.13 -15.94 -15.94
CA SER A 69 -0.40 -17.27 -15.57
C SER A 69 -1.33 -17.85 -16.63
N MET A 70 -1.91 -17.00 -17.48
CA MET A 70 -2.76 -17.38 -18.61
C MET A 70 -2.01 -17.45 -19.94
N ASP A 71 -0.67 -17.39 -19.91
CA ASP A 71 0.20 -17.35 -21.10
C ASP A 71 -0.02 -16.12 -22.01
N LYS A 72 -0.64 -15.06 -21.48
CA LYS A 72 -0.83 -13.75 -22.14
C LYS A 72 0.38 -12.83 -21.94
N LYS A 73 1.55 -13.32 -22.38
CA LYS A 73 2.86 -12.68 -22.11
C LYS A 73 3.03 -11.35 -22.84
N GLU A 74 2.51 -11.22 -24.06
CA GLU A 74 2.62 -9.99 -24.84
C GLU A 74 1.82 -8.86 -24.20
N GLU A 75 0.59 -9.14 -23.77
CA GLU A 75 -0.28 -8.21 -23.06
C GLU A 75 0.32 -7.82 -21.70
N ALA A 76 0.89 -8.78 -20.98
CA ALA A 76 1.60 -8.53 -19.74
C ALA A 76 2.81 -7.59 -19.93
N GLU A 77 3.65 -7.84 -20.95
CA GLU A 77 4.81 -6.98 -21.26
C GLU A 77 4.39 -5.59 -21.75
N LYS A 78 3.36 -5.48 -22.59
CA LYS A 78 2.76 -4.20 -22.99
C LYS A 78 2.32 -3.41 -21.75
N LEU A 79 1.59 -4.04 -20.83
CA LEU A 79 1.10 -3.41 -19.61
C LEU A 79 2.24 -3.01 -18.66
N LYS A 80 3.25 -3.87 -18.49
CA LYS A 80 4.48 -3.54 -17.74
C LYS A 80 5.16 -2.30 -18.33
N ASN A 81 5.29 -2.24 -19.65
CA ASN A 81 5.95 -1.15 -20.34
C ASN A 81 5.20 0.19 -20.18
N GLN A 82 3.88 0.17 -20.26
CA GLN A 82 3.05 1.35 -20.04
C GLN A 82 3.10 1.85 -18.58
N CYS A 83 3.22 0.92 -17.63
CA CYS A 83 3.10 1.20 -16.20
C CYS A 83 4.42 1.07 -15.40
N LYS A 84 5.59 1.09 -16.07
CA LYS A 84 6.91 0.87 -15.43
C LYS A 84 7.12 1.70 -14.16
N LYS A 85 6.78 2.99 -14.19
CA LYS A 85 6.95 3.90 -13.05
C LYS A 85 6.14 3.46 -11.83
N ALA A 86 4.89 3.02 -12.03
CA ALA A 86 4.04 2.54 -10.94
C ALA A 86 4.54 1.21 -10.37
N LEU A 87 4.99 0.30 -11.23
CA LEU A 87 5.61 -0.97 -10.80
C LEU A 87 6.87 -0.74 -9.99
N PHE A 88 7.74 0.16 -10.44
CA PHE A 88 8.96 0.49 -9.72
C PHE A 88 8.67 1.13 -8.36
N ARG A 89 7.71 2.05 -8.31
CA ARG A 89 7.23 2.64 -7.05
C ARG A 89 6.69 1.56 -6.10
N PHE A 90 5.85 0.66 -6.60
CA PHE A 90 5.30 -0.44 -5.80
C PHE A 90 6.42 -1.34 -5.25
N TYR A 91 7.40 -1.68 -6.07
CA TYR A 91 8.55 -2.47 -5.68
C TYR A 91 9.35 -1.80 -4.54
N LEU A 92 9.68 -0.51 -4.70
CA LEU A 92 10.38 0.26 -3.66
C LEU A 92 9.58 0.36 -2.36
N LYS A 93 8.27 0.61 -2.45
CA LYS A 93 7.38 0.62 -1.27
C LYS A 93 7.38 -0.73 -0.55
N ASN A 94 7.36 -1.84 -1.28
CA ASN A 94 7.42 -3.17 -0.66
C ASN A 94 8.76 -3.44 0.02
N ILE A 95 9.87 -2.99 -0.56
CA ILE A 95 11.19 -3.09 0.09
C ILE A 95 11.19 -2.30 1.39
N LEU A 96 10.74 -1.05 1.35
CA LEU A 96 10.66 -0.21 2.54
C LEU A 96 9.76 -0.83 3.60
N PHE A 97 8.59 -1.33 3.21
CA PHE A 97 7.68 -2.01 4.11
C PHE A 97 8.38 -3.19 4.80
N ARG A 98 8.93 -4.14 4.03
CA ARG A 98 9.61 -5.32 4.59
C ARG A 98 10.79 -4.97 5.49
N LYS A 99 11.55 -3.94 5.14
CA LYS A 99 12.72 -3.50 5.92
C LYS A 99 12.34 -2.91 7.28
N HIS A 100 11.21 -2.23 7.37
CA HIS A 100 10.80 -1.50 8.59
C HIS A 100 9.60 -2.13 9.30
N GLN A 101 9.08 -3.25 8.80
CA GLN A 101 7.95 -3.96 9.42
C GLN A 101 8.33 -4.59 10.76
N ILE A 102 9.60 -5.00 10.91
CA ILE A 102 10.13 -5.70 12.09
C ILE A 102 11.04 -4.73 12.85
N ILE A 103 10.82 -4.61 14.16
CA ILE A 103 11.71 -3.86 15.06
C ILE A 103 12.73 -4.84 15.67
N HIS A 104 13.99 -4.40 15.73
CA HIS A 104 15.07 -5.08 16.43
C HIS A 104 15.43 -4.35 17.73
N GLU A 105 14.49 -4.28 18.67
CA GLU A 105 14.70 -3.68 20.00
C GLU A 105 14.51 -4.75 21.10
N GLY A 106 15.35 -4.71 22.13
CA GLY A 106 15.32 -5.64 23.26
C GLY A 106 15.88 -7.05 22.98
N VAL A 107 15.63 -8.00 23.89
CA VAL A 107 16.03 -9.41 23.75
C VAL A 107 14.92 -10.16 23.01
N VAL A 108 15.10 -10.34 21.70
CA VAL A 108 14.14 -11.07 20.86
C VAL A 108 14.21 -12.57 21.21
N GLN A 109 13.08 -13.18 21.58
CA GLN A 109 13.01 -14.63 21.77
C GLN A 109 13.31 -15.36 20.46
N ALA A 110 14.12 -16.41 20.50
CA ALA A 110 14.45 -17.21 19.32
C ALA A 110 13.17 -17.66 18.60
N GLY A 111 13.08 -17.39 17.29
CA GLY A 111 11.94 -17.74 16.45
C GLY A 111 10.74 -16.77 16.51
N LYS A 112 10.79 -15.71 17.32
CA LYS A 112 9.75 -14.66 17.34
C LYS A 112 10.25 -13.37 16.68
N GLN A 113 9.35 -12.68 15.98
CA GLN A 113 9.61 -11.36 15.40
C GLN A 113 8.67 -10.34 16.03
N SER A 114 9.21 -9.19 16.46
CA SER A 114 8.42 -8.07 16.97
C SER A 114 8.03 -7.15 15.82
N PHE A 115 6.76 -7.16 15.43
CA PHE A 115 6.26 -6.26 14.40
C PHE A 115 6.05 -4.86 14.96
N LEU A 116 6.40 -3.84 14.18
CA LEU A 116 6.25 -2.44 14.58
C LEU A 116 4.83 -2.13 15.05
N ASN A 117 3.82 -2.61 14.33
CA ASN A 117 2.41 -2.39 14.66
C ASN A 117 1.98 -2.96 16.02
N ASN A 118 2.71 -3.92 16.61
CA ASN A 118 2.37 -4.50 17.91
C ASN A 118 2.92 -3.69 19.08
N VAL A 119 3.91 -2.81 18.82
CA VAL A 119 4.63 -2.04 19.84
C VAL A 119 4.48 -0.54 19.65
N TYR A 120 4.03 -0.12 18.46
CA TYR A 120 3.81 1.28 18.13
C TYR A 120 2.69 1.88 18.97
N VAL A 121 3.00 3.00 19.63
CA VAL A 121 2.04 3.88 20.29
C VAL A 121 2.22 5.25 19.65
N GLU A 122 1.12 5.89 19.23
CA GLU A 122 1.16 7.23 18.64
C GLU A 122 1.74 8.22 19.67
N PRO A 123 2.88 8.86 19.39
CA PRO A 123 3.49 9.80 20.32
C PRO A 123 2.64 11.08 20.38
N GLN A 124 2.49 11.64 21.58
CA GLN A 124 1.90 12.97 21.72
C GLN A 124 2.89 14.01 21.18
N LEU A 125 2.56 14.61 20.05
CA LEU A 125 3.36 15.67 19.43
C LEU A 125 2.96 17.03 20.00
N SER A 126 3.89 17.74 20.64
CA SER A 126 3.66 19.12 21.04
C SER A 126 3.72 20.03 19.82
N THR A 127 2.68 20.83 19.59
CA THR A 127 2.67 21.88 18.56
C THR A 127 3.36 23.18 19.00
N HIS A 128 3.72 23.29 20.28
CA HIS A 128 4.43 24.45 20.82
C HIS A 128 5.93 24.39 20.48
N GLY A 129 6.52 25.54 20.17
CA GLY A 129 7.93 25.66 19.77
C GLY A 129 8.95 25.19 20.82
N CYS A 130 8.51 24.96 22.06
CA CYS A 130 9.34 24.47 23.16
C CYS A 130 9.42 22.92 23.24
N GLY A 131 8.92 22.19 22.24
CA GLY A 131 9.10 20.73 22.17
C GLY A 131 8.48 19.93 23.31
N GLY A 132 7.41 20.46 23.92
CA GLY A 132 6.70 19.81 25.03
C GLY A 132 7.27 20.11 26.42
N VAL A 133 8.31 20.95 26.51
CA VAL A 133 8.78 21.53 27.77
C VAL A 133 7.93 22.77 28.06
N ASP A 134 7.27 22.82 29.21
CA ASP A 134 6.63 24.03 29.71
C ASP A 134 7.72 24.94 30.34
N PRO A 135 7.97 26.14 29.78
CA PRO A 135 8.96 27.06 30.30
C PRO A 135 8.67 27.52 31.74
N SER A 136 7.42 27.38 32.22
CA SER A 136 7.07 27.68 33.62
C SER A 136 7.69 26.70 34.62
N HIS A 137 8.05 25.49 34.16
CA HIS A 137 8.76 24.48 34.94
C HIS A 137 10.29 24.61 34.84
N GLU A 138 10.80 25.49 33.97
CA GLU A 138 12.22 25.77 33.91
C GLU A 138 12.61 26.70 35.07
N PHE A 139 13.60 26.28 35.86
CA PHE A 139 14.18 27.15 36.88
C PHE A 139 14.86 28.33 36.20
N LEU A 140 14.19 29.49 36.20
CA LEU A 140 14.81 30.74 35.81
C LEU A 140 15.97 31.01 36.78
N PRO A 141 17.22 31.19 36.30
CA PRO A 141 18.39 31.39 37.16
C PRO A 141 18.34 32.68 37.98
N GLN A 142 17.35 33.55 37.79
CA GLN A 142 17.15 34.78 38.56
C GLN A 142 15.67 34.99 38.90
N PRO A 143 15.34 35.42 40.12
CA PRO A 143 13.98 35.80 40.47
C PRO A 143 13.50 36.99 39.62
N PRO A 144 12.20 37.05 39.27
CA PRO A 144 11.67 38.15 38.48
C PRO A 144 11.91 39.48 39.22
N THR A 145 12.57 40.41 38.54
CA THR A 145 12.78 41.76 39.07
C THR A 145 11.41 42.41 39.29
N PRO A 146 11.09 42.91 40.50
CA PRO A 146 9.81 43.56 40.73
C PRO A 146 9.63 44.72 39.76
N LEU A 147 8.51 44.74 39.05
CA LEU A 147 8.10 45.89 38.25
C LEU A 147 7.94 47.09 39.20
N GLN A 148 8.81 48.08 39.07
CA GLN A 148 8.63 49.36 39.74
C GLN A 148 7.45 50.09 39.09
N VAL A 149 6.42 50.34 39.90
CA VAL A 149 5.22 51.14 39.55
C VAL A 149 5.57 52.61 39.63
#